data_AF-A0A4Z1NNJ8-F1
#
_entry.id   AF-A0A4Z1NNJ8-F1
#
_cell.length_a   1.000
_cell.length_b   1.000
_cell.length_c   1.000
_cell.angle_alpha   90.00
_cell.angle_beta   90.00
_cell.angle_gamma   90.00
#
_symmetry.space_group_name_H-M   'P 1'
#
loop_
_entity.id
_entity.type
_entity.pdbx_description
1 polymer ?
#
loop_
_entity_poly.entity_id
_entity_poly.type
_entity_poly.pdbx_seq_one_letter_code
_entity_poly.pdbx_strand_id
1 'polypeptide(L)'
;MNLGHRSDATSWFDHARDYLAVVNHFRDQMPRPIIGFGHSMGGVTMINLALIHPRLLTSIITVEPIINKTTEGMHFGGLYPINFKKDKWPSHEAAARSILKSPFYKSWDLRIRELYTKHGFSSLPTKHHPAEEGVKAVTTTTTKAQEILSFGKGAYPPNQKGLSLDEWTPDPLRHPDLGEWRDKGNACYRPESIITFAQLQHLRPSIFYVVGDKSPMYSSSPSGRADVLAATSTGVGGSVEGGNHLLVMEQPTHMAEEIVGPRIGEEMKKWAETERRELAEWEKWEESKRGQIDTDWEWWMKERHSPKGPKNMDKKAKL
;
A
#
# COMPACT_ATOMS: atom_id res chain seq x y z
N MET A 1 -9.05 -17.51 1.66
CA MET A 1 -9.74 -16.20 1.66
C MET A 1 -11.06 -16.33 2.42
N ASN A 2 -11.17 -15.68 3.58
CA ASN A 2 -12.25 -15.86 4.56
C ASN A 2 -13.60 -15.28 4.07
N LEU A 3 -14.54 -16.15 3.72
CA LEU A 3 -15.93 -15.82 3.32
C LEU A 3 -16.92 -15.82 4.50
N GLY A 4 -16.47 -16.18 5.71
CA GLY A 4 -17.33 -16.40 6.90
C GLY A 4 -17.43 -15.24 7.89
N HIS A 5 -16.35 -14.47 8.10
CA HIS A 5 -16.21 -13.57 9.26
C HIS A 5 -15.79 -12.14 8.94
N ARG A 6 -16.23 -11.55 7.81
CA ARG A 6 -15.86 -10.17 7.50
C ARG A 6 -16.71 -9.20 8.31
N SER A 7 -16.08 -8.60 9.32
CA SER A 7 -16.49 -7.31 9.85
C SER A 7 -16.52 -6.28 8.71
N ASP A 8 -17.30 -5.24 8.92
CA ASP A 8 -17.26 -3.92 8.27
C ASP A 8 -15.87 -3.22 8.25
N ALA A 9 -14.83 -3.87 8.78
CA ALA A 9 -13.50 -3.29 9.00
C ALA A 9 -12.45 -3.79 8.01
N THR A 10 -12.62 -3.52 6.70
CA THR A 10 -11.50 -3.73 5.76
C THR A 10 -10.47 -2.63 5.96
N SER A 11 -9.30 -2.99 6.49
CA SER A 11 -8.15 -2.08 6.63
C SER A 11 -7.00 -2.45 5.70
N TRP A 12 -6.36 -1.45 5.09
CA TRP A 12 -5.17 -1.66 4.27
C TRP A 12 -3.98 -2.13 5.11
N PHE A 13 -3.99 -1.84 6.42
CA PHE A 13 -3.00 -2.37 7.36
C PHE A 13 -3.14 -3.89 7.58
N ASP A 14 -4.33 -4.48 7.36
CA ASP A 14 -4.47 -5.94 7.35
C ASP A 14 -3.68 -6.53 6.18
N HIS A 15 -3.72 -5.90 5.00
CA HIS A 15 -3.00 -6.40 3.82
C HIS A 15 -1.49 -6.43 4.03
N ALA A 16 -0.92 -5.44 4.75
CA ALA A 16 0.51 -5.47 5.09
C ALA A 16 0.87 -6.68 5.97
N ARG A 17 0.00 -7.00 6.95
CA ARG A 17 0.16 -8.19 7.80
C ARG A 17 -0.04 -9.49 7.02
N ASP A 18 -1.00 -9.52 6.10
CA ASP A 18 -1.24 -10.66 5.23
C ASP A 18 0.01 -10.95 4.37
N TYR A 19 0.62 -9.93 3.76
CA TYR A 19 1.86 -10.09 3.00
C TYR A 19 3.02 -10.57 3.88
N LEU A 20 3.15 -10.04 5.11
CA LEU A 20 4.15 -10.55 6.05
C LEU A 20 3.93 -12.04 6.35
N ALA A 21 2.68 -12.46 6.54
CA ALA A 21 2.33 -13.85 6.77
C ALA A 21 2.66 -14.72 5.54
N VAL A 22 2.37 -14.26 4.32
CA VAL A 22 2.70 -14.94 3.06
C VAL A 22 4.20 -15.13 2.93
N VAL A 23 5.00 -14.07 3.12
CA VAL A 23 6.47 -14.18 3.00
C VAL A 23 7.04 -15.12 4.06
N ASN A 24 6.50 -15.10 5.28
CA ASN A 24 6.92 -16.06 6.31
C ASN A 24 6.53 -17.50 5.99
N HIS A 25 5.34 -17.72 5.44
CA HIS A 25 4.86 -19.05 5.08
C HIS A 25 5.66 -19.66 3.91
N PHE A 26 6.01 -18.84 2.92
CA PHE A 26 6.76 -19.25 1.73
C PHE A 26 8.23 -18.81 1.76
N ARG A 27 8.82 -18.67 2.95
CA ARG A 27 10.17 -18.12 3.14
C ARG A 27 11.22 -18.80 2.25
N ASP A 28 11.16 -20.12 2.15
CA ASP A 28 12.12 -20.91 1.36
C ASP A 28 11.99 -20.67 -0.16
N GLN A 29 10.83 -20.18 -0.62
CA GLN A 29 10.54 -19.86 -2.02
C GLN A 29 10.65 -18.36 -2.33
N MET A 30 10.87 -17.53 -1.31
CA MET A 30 11.04 -16.08 -1.44
C MET A 30 12.42 -15.64 -0.92
N PRO A 31 13.52 -16.14 -1.51
CA PRO A 31 14.85 -15.70 -1.13
C PRO A 31 15.02 -14.21 -1.46
N ARG A 32 15.90 -13.54 -0.70
CA ARG A 32 16.26 -12.15 -0.97
C ARG A 32 17.05 -12.03 -2.29
N PRO A 33 16.93 -10.89 -2.97
CA PRO A 33 16.22 -9.68 -2.58
C PRO A 33 14.71 -9.75 -2.88
N ILE A 34 13.90 -9.19 -1.99
CA ILE A 34 12.44 -9.06 -2.19
C ILE A 34 12.14 -7.59 -2.47
N ILE A 35 11.53 -7.29 -3.62
CA ILE A 35 11.09 -5.94 -3.99
C ILE A 35 9.58 -5.84 -3.81
N GLY A 36 9.14 -4.85 -3.04
CA GLY A 36 7.72 -4.52 -2.93
C GLY A 36 7.26 -3.72 -4.15
N PHE A 37 6.21 -4.16 -4.82
CA PHE A 37 5.56 -3.39 -5.88
C PHE A 37 4.09 -3.16 -5.52
N GLY A 38 3.64 -1.90 -5.56
CA GLY A 38 2.28 -1.57 -5.14
C GLY A 38 1.66 -0.42 -5.91
N HIS A 39 0.48 -0.62 -6.47
CA HIS A 39 -0.33 0.43 -7.09
C HIS A 39 -1.41 0.92 -6.13
N SER A 40 -1.70 2.22 -6.09
CA SER A 40 -2.79 2.79 -5.30
C SER A 40 -2.72 2.38 -3.82
N MET A 41 -3.79 1.83 -3.26
CA MET A 41 -3.80 1.17 -1.94
C MET A 41 -2.66 0.15 -1.75
N GLY A 42 -2.28 -0.58 -2.80
CA GLY A 42 -1.18 -1.53 -2.77
C GLY A 42 0.17 -0.86 -2.50
N GLY A 43 0.38 0.38 -2.96
CA GLY A 43 1.58 1.16 -2.64
C GLY A 43 1.67 1.47 -1.15
N VAL A 44 0.55 1.93 -0.57
CA VAL A 44 0.41 2.16 0.88
C VAL A 44 0.66 0.86 1.66
N THR A 45 0.13 -0.26 1.15
CA THR A 45 0.34 -1.59 1.73
C THR A 45 1.82 -1.97 1.80
N MET A 46 2.58 -1.78 0.70
CA MET A 46 4.02 -2.10 0.67
C MET A 46 4.84 -1.21 1.62
N ILE A 47 4.49 0.09 1.70
CA ILE A 47 5.12 1.01 2.65
C ILE A 47 4.89 0.54 4.08
N ASN A 48 3.65 0.19 4.44
CA ASN A 48 3.34 -0.32 5.78
C ASN A 48 4.01 -1.66 6.08
N LEU A 49 4.14 -2.56 5.10
CA LEU A 49 4.91 -3.80 5.27
C LEU A 49 6.37 -3.50 5.64
N ALA A 50 7.00 -2.53 4.97
CA ALA A 50 8.35 -2.10 5.30
C ALA A 50 8.45 -1.37 6.65
N LEU A 51 7.43 -0.64 7.08
CA LEU A 51 7.38 -0.04 8.41
C LEU A 51 7.27 -1.11 9.50
N ILE A 52 6.53 -2.19 9.26
CA ILE A 52 6.42 -3.34 10.18
C ILE A 52 7.74 -4.11 10.24
N HIS A 53 8.37 -4.37 9.09
CA HIS A 53 9.62 -5.14 9.01
C HIS A 53 10.67 -4.45 8.12
N PRO A 54 11.46 -3.51 8.67
CA PRO A 54 12.35 -2.63 7.88
C PRO A 54 13.44 -3.32 7.05
N ARG A 55 13.77 -4.57 7.37
CA ARG A 55 14.77 -5.38 6.65
C ARG A 55 14.16 -6.39 5.67
N LEU A 56 12.84 -6.45 5.54
CA LEU A 56 12.18 -7.47 4.71
C LEU A 56 12.33 -7.16 3.23
N LEU A 57 11.87 -5.97 2.83
CA LEU A 57 11.94 -5.50 1.46
C LEU A 57 13.28 -4.81 1.24
N THR A 58 13.96 -5.15 0.15
CA THR A 58 15.19 -4.49 -0.28
C THR A 58 14.90 -3.09 -0.83
N SER A 59 13.81 -2.97 -1.60
CA SER A 59 13.33 -1.73 -2.17
C SER A 59 11.81 -1.79 -2.37
N ILE A 60 11.18 -0.63 -2.54
CA ILE A 60 9.75 -0.48 -2.81
C ILE A 60 9.58 0.35 -4.09
N ILE A 61 8.71 -0.10 -4.97
CA ILE A 61 8.24 0.68 -6.12
C ILE A 61 6.74 0.88 -5.96
N THR A 62 6.32 2.13 -5.92
CA THR A 62 4.91 2.47 -5.83
C THR A 62 4.46 3.17 -7.09
N VAL A 63 3.25 2.83 -7.55
CA VAL A 63 2.60 3.55 -8.66
C VAL A 63 1.36 4.20 -8.12
N GLU A 64 1.31 5.53 -8.17
CA GLU A 64 0.15 6.31 -7.75
C GLU A 64 -0.33 5.95 -6.32
N PRO A 65 0.56 5.87 -5.31
CA PRO A 65 0.15 5.45 -3.97
C PRO A 65 -0.79 6.49 -3.34
N ILE A 66 -1.85 6.02 -2.67
CA ILE A 66 -2.81 6.92 -2.00
C ILE A 66 -2.25 7.38 -0.65
N ILE A 67 -1.41 8.42 -0.69
CA ILE A 67 -0.77 9.01 0.50
C ILE A 67 -1.12 10.49 0.56
N ASN A 68 -1.70 10.92 1.66
CA ASN A 68 -2.17 12.29 1.88
C ASN A 68 -1.65 12.78 3.23
N LYS A 69 -1.19 14.03 3.30
CA LYS A 69 -0.78 14.67 4.55
C LYS A 69 -1.97 15.05 5.44
N THR A 70 -3.08 15.40 4.81
CA THR A 70 -4.35 15.81 5.43
C THR A 70 -5.50 15.10 4.71
N THR A 71 -6.75 15.44 5.02
CA THR A 71 -7.93 14.97 4.27
C THR A 71 -8.08 15.63 2.90
N GLU A 72 -7.22 16.58 2.54
CA GLU A 72 -7.21 17.19 1.22
C GLU A 72 -6.99 16.13 0.13
N GLY A 73 -7.81 16.15 -0.92
CA GLY A 73 -7.77 15.19 -2.01
C GLY A 73 -8.41 13.82 -1.69
N MET A 74 -8.95 13.62 -0.48
CA MET A 74 -9.77 12.43 -0.19
C MET A 74 -11.19 12.62 -0.72
N HIS A 75 -11.43 12.11 -1.93
CA HIS A 75 -12.74 12.19 -2.57
C HIS A 75 -13.47 10.84 -2.58
N PHE A 76 -14.54 10.73 -1.80
CA PHE A 76 -15.34 9.51 -1.70
C PHE A 76 -16.52 9.45 -2.70
N GLY A 77 -16.67 10.43 -3.59
CA GLY A 77 -17.76 10.48 -4.57
C GLY A 77 -17.81 9.26 -5.50
N GLY A 78 -16.66 8.62 -5.74
CA GLY A 78 -16.57 7.37 -6.51
C GLY A 78 -17.32 6.18 -5.87
N LEU A 79 -17.64 6.25 -4.58
CA LEU A 79 -18.42 5.20 -3.90
C LEU A 79 -19.87 5.13 -4.40
N TYR A 80 -20.45 6.26 -4.82
CA TYR A 80 -21.84 6.31 -5.29
C TYR A 80 -22.08 5.38 -6.49
N PRO A 81 -21.35 5.52 -7.63
CA PRO A 81 -21.55 4.63 -8.77
C PRO A 81 -21.22 3.17 -8.44
N ILE A 82 -20.28 2.88 -7.51
CA ILE A 82 -19.97 1.50 -7.10
C ILE A 82 -21.13 0.88 -6.32
N ASN A 83 -21.78 1.63 -5.43
CA ASN A 83 -22.88 1.11 -4.62
C ASN A 83 -24.12 0.78 -5.45
N PHE A 84 -24.44 1.67 -6.40
CA PHE A 84 -25.65 1.58 -7.20
C PHE A 84 -25.46 0.89 -8.55
N LYS A 85 -24.24 0.43 -8.89
CA LYS A 85 -24.05 -0.38 -10.10
C LYS A 85 -24.75 -1.73 -10.00
N LYS A 86 -25.08 -2.24 -11.18
CA LYS A 86 -25.44 -3.64 -11.41
C LYS A 86 -24.22 -4.53 -11.15
N ASP A 87 -24.42 -5.61 -10.41
CA ASP A 87 -23.38 -6.59 -10.03
C ASP A 87 -23.77 -8.04 -10.37
N LYS A 88 -24.83 -8.24 -11.16
CA LYS A 88 -25.29 -9.55 -11.60
C LYS A 88 -25.67 -9.53 -13.09
N TRP A 89 -25.29 -10.55 -13.85
CA TRP A 89 -25.58 -10.67 -15.29
C TRP A 89 -26.02 -12.09 -15.64
N PRO A 90 -26.80 -12.27 -16.72
CA PRO A 90 -27.32 -13.59 -17.10
C PRO A 90 -26.27 -14.55 -17.67
N SER A 91 -25.11 -14.01 -18.09
CA SER A 91 -23.96 -14.79 -18.55
C SER A 91 -22.67 -14.01 -18.39
N HIS A 92 -21.55 -14.72 -18.49
CA HIS A 92 -20.21 -14.16 -18.49
C HIS A 92 -20.00 -13.13 -19.61
N GLU A 93 -20.45 -13.44 -20.83
CA GLU A 93 -20.33 -12.56 -21.99
C GLU A 93 -21.18 -11.30 -21.84
N ALA A 94 -22.37 -11.44 -21.23
CA ALA A 94 -23.22 -10.29 -20.93
C ALA A 94 -22.57 -9.36 -19.89
N ALA A 95 -21.88 -9.91 -18.89
CA ALA A 95 -21.12 -9.15 -17.90
C ALA A 95 -19.97 -8.39 -18.55
N ALA A 96 -19.14 -9.09 -19.33
CA ALA A 96 -18.01 -8.49 -20.03
C ALA A 96 -18.45 -7.34 -20.95
N ARG A 97 -19.48 -7.56 -21.79
CA ARG A 97 -20.04 -6.49 -22.65
C ARG A 97 -20.56 -5.30 -21.86
N SER A 98 -21.21 -5.55 -20.73
CA SER A 98 -21.78 -4.50 -19.89
C SER A 98 -20.70 -3.63 -19.23
N ILE A 99 -19.65 -4.24 -18.69
CA ILE A 99 -18.59 -3.52 -17.96
C ILE A 99 -17.63 -2.83 -18.93
N LEU A 100 -17.14 -3.56 -19.93
CA LEU A 100 -16.12 -3.06 -20.86
C LEU A 100 -16.64 -2.01 -21.86
N LYS A 101 -17.96 -1.75 -21.88
CA LYS A 101 -18.55 -0.64 -22.63
C LYS A 101 -18.29 0.72 -21.97
N SER A 102 -18.06 0.75 -20.65
CA SER A 102 -17.82 2.01 -19.93
C SER A 102 -16.50 2.67 -20.37
N PRO A 103 -16.46 4.00 -20.58
CA PRO A 103 -15.23 4.73 -20.91
C PRO A 103 -14.05 4.44 -19.97
N PHE A 104 -14.34 4.16 -18.69
CA PHE A 104 -13.34 3.83 -17.67
C PHE A 104 -12.45 2.64 -18.05
N TYR A 105 -13.02 1.59 -18.67
CA TYR A 105 -12.28 0.40 -19.09
C TYR A 105 -11.75 0.50 -20.52
N LYS A 106 -12.13 1.54 -21.26
CA LYS A 106 -11.77 1.70 -22.68
C LYS A 106 -10.29 2.03 -22.84
N SER A 107 -9.70 2.76 -21.89
CA SER A 107 -8.28 3.12 -21.90
C SER A 107 -7.35 1.97 -21.50
N TRP A 108 -7.89 0.86 -20.95
CA TRP A 108 -7.07 -0.26 -20.49
C TRP A 108 -6.48 -1.04 -21.66
N ASP A 109 -5.26 -1.55 -21.45
CA ASP A 109 -4.59 -2.49 -22.35
C ASP A 109 -5.49 -3.72 -22.61
N LEU A 110 -5.50 -4.18 -23.86
CA LEU A 110 -6.37 -5.28 -24.29
C LEU A 110 -6.13 -6.56 -23.47
N ARG A 111 -4.88 -6.86 -23.12
CA ARG A 111 -4.53 -8.05 -22.32
C ARG A 111 -5.13 -7.96 -20.92
N ILE A 112 -5.17 -6.76 -20.34
CA ILE A 112 -5.76 -6.53 -19.01
C ILE A 112 -7.28 -6.66 -19.09
N ARG A 113 -7.91 -6.18 -20.16
CA ARG A 113 -9.35 -6.37 -20.39
C ARG A 113 -9.73 -7.82 -20.59
N GLU A 114 -8.87 -8.61 -21.25
CA GLU A 114 -9.03 -10.06 -21.40
C GLU A 114 -8.92 -10.79 -20.05
N LEU A 115 -7.88 -10.46 -19.26
CA LEU A 115 -7.71 -11.01 -17.91
C LEU A 115 -8.88 -10.63 -17.00
N TYR A 116 -9.32 -9.38 -17.03
CA TYR A 116 -10.49 -8.93 -16.29
C TYR A 116 -11.76 -9.68 -16.73
N THR A 117 -11.93 -9.87 -18.04
CA THR A 117 -13.05 -10.68 -18.54
C THR A 117 -12.97 -12.09 -17.98
N LYS A 118 -11.81 -12.74 -18.04
CA LYS A 118 -11.62 -14.14 -17.61
C LYS A 118 -11.75 -14.36 -16.10
N HIS A 119 -11.31 -13.40 -15.28
CA HIS A 119 -11.15 -13.57 -13.84
C HIS A 119 -12.01 -12.63 -12.99
N GLY A 120 -12.66 -11.64 -13.60
CA GLY A 120 -13.47 -10.64 -12.90
C GLY A 120 -14.85 -11.14 -12.47
N PHE A 121 -15.26 -12.33 -12.89
CA PHE A 121 -16.60 -12.86 -12.68
C PHE A 121 -16.61 -14.27 -12.08
N SER A 122 -17.60 -14.53 -11.22
CA SER A 122 -17.90 -15.84 -10.64
C SER A 122 -19.31 -16.27 -11.00
N SER A 123 -19.50 -17.55 -11.31
CA SER A 123 -20.82 -18.15 -11.47
C SER A 123 -21.62 -18.15 -10.16
N LEU A 124 -22.94 -18.04 -10.27
CA LEU A 124 -23.86 -18.26 -9.16
C LEU A 124 -24.08 -19.76 -8.92
N PRO A 125 -24.43 -20.20 -7.68
CA PRO A 125 -24.68 -19.38 -6.50
C PRO A 125 -23.41 -18.85 -5.81
N THR A 126 -23.56 -17.73 -5.10
CA THR A 126 -22.59 -17.19 -4.15
C THR A 126 -23.30 -16.88 -2.82
N LYS A 127 -22.54 -16.52 -1.77
CA LYS A 127 -23.14 -16.13 -0.46
C LYS A 127 -24.16 -14.99 -0.58
N HIS A 128 -23.97 -14.07 -1.53
CA HIS A 128 -24.81 -12.88 -1.68
C HIS A 128 -25.86 -13.01 -2.79
N HIS A 129 -25.70 -13.98 -3.69
CA HIS A 129 -26.60 -14.20 -4.83
C HIS A 129 -26.96 -15.68 -4.92
N PRO A 130 -28.21 -16.08 -4.62
CA PRO A 130 -28.65 -17.47 -4.66
C PRO A 130 -28.66 -18.04 -6.09
N ALA A 131 -28.85 -19.35 -6.20
CA ALA A 131 -28.94 -20.02 -7.50
C ALA A 131 -30.22 -19.59 -8.24
N GLU A 132 -30.12 -19.46 -9.56
CA GLU A 132 -31.26 -19.17 -10.44
C GLU A 132 -31.41 -20.32 -11.43
N GLU A 133 -32.58 -20.98 -11.45
CA GLU A 133 -32.82 -22.12 -12.31
C GLU A 133 -32.73 -21.74 -13.79
N GLY A 134 -32.01 -22.54 -14.57
CA GLY A 134 -31.90 -22.38 -16.03
C GLY A 134 -31.02 -21.20 -16.49
N VAL A 135 -30.41 -20.42 -15.59
CA VAL A 135 -29.59 -19.26 -15.94
C VAL A 135 -28.14 -19.46 -15.49
N LYS A 136 -27.18 -19.34 -16.42
CA LYS A 136 -25.73 -19.32 -16.11
C LYS A 136 -25.29 -17.94 -15.62
N ALA A 137 -26.00 -17.42 -14.63
CA ALA A 137 -25.77 -16.08 -14.12
C ALA A 137 -24.39 -15.94 -13.47
N VAL A 138 -23.83 -14.74 -13.55
CA VAL A 138 -22.54 -14.40 -12.95
C VAL A 138 -22.64 -13.11 -12.14
N THR A 139 -21.73 -12.96 -11.19
CA THR A 139 -21.49 -11.73 -10.41
C THR A 139 -20.00 -11.40 -10.43
N THR A 140 -19.59 -10.23 -9.95
CA THR A 140 -18.17 -9.91 -9.83
C THR A 140 -17.50 -10.77 -8.76
N THR A 141 -16.24 -11.17 -8.97
CA THR A 141 -15.45 -11.92 -7.97
C THR A 141 -15.26 -11.13 -6.68
N THR A 142 -15.10 -9.82 -6.80
CA THR A 142 -15.13 -8.87 -5.70
C THR A 142 -16.55 -8.34 -5.54
N THR A 143 -17.14 -8.50 -4.36
CA THR A 143 -18.51 -8.03 -4.11
C THR A 143 -18.57 -6.50 -4.02
N LYS A 144 -19.72 -5.89 -4.29
CA LYS A 144 -19.88 -4.42 -4.14
C LYS A 144 -19.48 -3.93 -2.75
N ALA A 145 -19.86 -4.66 -1.71
CA ALA A 145 -19.49 -4.32 -0.33
C ALA A 145 -17.97 -4.37 -0.13
N GLN A 146 -17.28 -5.39 -0.64
CA GLN A 146 -15.82 -5.48 -0.56
C GLN A 146 -15.14 -4.32 -1.29
N GLU A 147 -15.62 -3.98 -2.48
CA GLU A 147 -15.10 -2.86 -3.27
C GLU A 147 -15.29 -1.53 -2.53
N ILE A 148 -16.49 -1.22 -2.05
CA ILE A 148 -16.79 0.01 -1.30
C ILE A 148 -15.92 0.12 -0.04
N LEU A 149 -15.87 -0.96 0.75
CA LEU A 149 -15.12 -1.00 1.99
C LEU A 149 -13.61 -0.97 1.77
N SER A 150 -13.11 -1.21 0.55
CA SER A 150 -11.71 -0.96 0.21
C SER A 150 -11.42 0.52 -0.01
N PHE A 151 -12.39 1.32 -0.44
CA PHE A 151 -12.24 2.76 -0.70
C PHE A 151 -12.53 3.63 0.53
N GLY A 152 -13.64 3.40 1.24
CA GLY A 152 -14.04 4.24 2.39
C GLY A 152 -14.66 3.45 3.54
N LYS A 153 -14.28 3.78 4.77
CA LYS A 153 -14.94 3.30 6.00
C LYS A 153 -16.07 4.27 6.34
N GLY A 154 -17.21 3.76 6.77
CA GLY A 154 -18.33 4.61 7.19
C GLY A 154 -18.00 5.39 8.46
N ALA A 155 -18.33 6.68 8.46
CA ALA A 155 -18.32 7.58 9.62
C ALA A 155 -19.51 8.53 9.49
N TYR A 156 -20.69 8.02 9.80
CA TYR A 156 -21.96 8.73 9.69
C TYR A 156 -22.92 8.37 10.84
N PRO A 157 -23.82 9.29 11.25
CA PRO A 157 -24.89 8.97 12.17
C PRO A 157 -25.90 7.99 11.54
N PRO A 158 -26.69 7.26 12.34
CA PRO A 158 -27.90 6.60 11.84
C PRO A 158 -28.78 7.60 11.07
N ASN A 159 -29.48 7.11 10.04
CA ASN A 159 -30.42 7.92 9.25
C ASN A 159 -31.68 8.26 10.08
N GLN A 160 -31.53 9.14 11.05
CA GLN A 160 -32.58 9.71 11.88
C GLN A 160 -32.72 11.18 11.52
N LYS A 161 -33.96 11.66 11.39
CA LYS A 161 -34.23 13.06 11.04
C LYS A 161 -33.59 13.98 12.09
N GLY A 162 -32.68 14.85 11.64
CA GLY A 162 -32.18 15.99 12.42
C GLY A 162 -30.73 15.92 12.90
N LEU A 163 -30.00 14.82 12.68
CA LEU A 163 -28.56 14.77 12.95
C LEU A 163 -27.77 15.00 11.65
N SER A 164 -27.08 16.13 11.54
CA SER A 164 -26.13 16.37 10.44
C SER A 164 -24.81 15.64 10.68
N LEU A 165 -24.02 15.45 9.61
CA LEU A 165 -22.68 14.85 9.71
C LEU A 165 -21.72 15.71 10.55
N ASP A 166 -21.86 17.04 10.48
CA ASP A 166 -21.00 18.00 11.16
C ASP A 166 -21.23 18.04 12.67
N GLU A 167 -22.48 17.81 13.10
CA GLU A 167 -22.87 17.74 14.51
C GLU A 167 -22.62 16.35 15.12
N TRP A 168 -22.44 15.32 14.28
CA TRP A 168 -22.25 13.95 14.74
C TRP A 168 -20.81 13.68 15.18
N THR A 169 -20.67 13.22 16.42
CA THR A 169 -19.41 12.76 16.99
C THR A 169 -19.30 11.23 16.87
N PRO A 170 -18.27 10.70 16.16
CA PRO A 170 -18.05 9.26 16.04
C PRO A 170 -17.72 8.65 17.39
N ASP A 171 -18.27 7.45 17.64
CA ASP A 171 -17.88 6.63 18.78
C ASP A 171 -16.43 6.13 18.60
N PRO A 172 -15.47 6.48 19.46
CA PRO A 172 -14.08 6.06 19.34
C PRO A 172 -13.91 4.55 19.38
N LEU A 173 -14.81 3.81 20.04
CA LEU A 173 -14.76 2.35 20.07
C LEU A 173 -15.07 1.74 18.70
N ARG A 174 -15.93 2.40 17.91
CA ARG A 174 -16.28 1.98 16.55
C ARG A 174 -15.33 2.54 15.49
N HIS A 175 -14.60 3.61 15.81
CA HIS A 175 -13.70 4.30 14.90
C HIS A 175 -12.31 4.53 15.54
N PRO A 176 -11.61 3.47 15.99
CA PRO A 176 -10.37 3.61 16.76
C PRO A 176 -9.20 4.19 15.96
N ASP A 177 -9.33 4.21 14.63
CA ASP A 177 -8.34 4.71 13.67
C ASP A 177 -8.70 6.07 13.08
N LEU A 178 -9.81 6.68 13.52
CA LEU A 178 -10.25 8.00 13.10
C LEU A 178 -9.61 9.07 13.99
N GLY A 179 -8.78 9.93 13.41
CA GLY A 179 -8.12 11.02 14.15
C GLY A 179 -8.83 12.36 14.03
N GLU A 180 -8.30 13.36 14.76
CA GLU A 180 -8.76 14.77 14.72
C GLU A 180 -8.67 15.41 13.33
N TRP A 181 -7.85 14.83 12.43
CA TRP A 181 -7.76 15.23 11.02
C TRP A 181 -9.02 14.92 10.21
N ARG A 182 -10.03 14.25 10.80
CA ARG A 182 -11.30 13.91 10.15
C ARG A 182 -11.94 15.14 9.47
N ASP A 183 -12.38 14.93 8.24
CA ASP A 183 -13.32 15.83 7.58
C ASP A 183 -14.76 15.51 8.05
N LYS A 184 -15.37 16.43 8.79
CA LYS A 184 -16.72 16.27 9.34
C LYS A 184 -17.82 16.33 8.27
N GLY A 185 -17.55 16.94 7.12
CA GLY A 185 -18.49 16.98 5.99
C GLY A 185 -18.58 15.67 5.22
N ASN A 186 -17.67 14.72 5.49
CA ASN A 186 -17.61 13.44 4.82
C ASN A 186 -18.19 12.30 5.68
N ALA A 187 -19.13 11.55 5.09
CA ALA A 187 -19.69 10.33 5.67
C ALA A 187 -18.71 9.14 5.64
N CYS A 188 -17.54 9.32 5.05
CA CYS A 188 -16.53 8.27 4.91
C CYS A 188 -15.16 8.81 5.27
N TYR A 189 -14.29 7.91 5.70
CA TYR A 189 -12.88 8.22 5.95
C TYR A 189 -12.00 7.06 5.51
N ARG A 190 -10.70 7.35 5.36
CA ARG A 190 -9.69 6.34 5.06
C ARG A 190 -8.38 6.66 5.80
N PRO A 191 -8.13 6.08 6.98
CA PRO A 191 -7.05 6.51 7.87
C PRO A 191 -5.66 6.12 7.40
N GLU A 192 -5.53 5.03 6.64
CA GLU A 192 -4.24 4.46 6.27
C GLU A 192 -3.40 5.45 5.46
N SER A 193 -4.01 6.27 4.61
CA SER A 193 -3.28 7.29 3.83
C SER A 193 -2.56 8.31 4.72
N ILE A 194 -3.26 8.91 5.69
CA ILE A 194 -2.71 9.95 6.58
C ILE A 194 -1.75 9.37 7.61
N ILE A 195 -2.11 8.23 8.20
CA ILE A 195 -1.26 7.57 9.19
C ILE A 195 0.06 7.12 8.52
N THR A 196 0.00 6.58 7.30
CA THR A 196 1.21 6.19 6.56
C THR A 196 2.08 7.39 6.25
N PHE A 197 1.50 8.52 5.83
CA PHE A 197 2.24 9.76 5.57
C PHE A 197 3.07 10.17 6.80
N ALA A 198 2.45 10.18 7.99
CA ALA A 198 3.12 10.57 9.24
C ALA A 198 4.28 9.65 9.63
N GLN A 199 4.32 8.42 9.09
CA GLN A 199 5.34 7.42 9.39
C GLN A 199 6.45 7.32 8.33
N LEU A 200 6.35 8.04 7.21
CA LEU A 200 7.34 7.96 6.10
C LEU A 200 8.78 8.25 6.54
N GLN A 201 8.97 9.05 7.58
CA GLN A 201 10.30 9.38 8.14
C GLN A 201 11.00 8.16 8.76
N HIS A 202 10.27 7.08 9.03
CA HIS A 202 10.80 5.84 9.59
C HIS A 202 11.04 4.76 8.51
N LEU A 203 10.63 5.01 7.26
CA LEU A 203 10.82 4.07 6.16
C LEU A 203 12.31 3.88 5.87
N ARG A 204 12.80 2.64 5.94
CA ARG A 204 14.22 2.30 5.76
C ARG A 204 14.63 1.81 4.38
N PRO A 205 13.85 0.97 3.67
CA PRO A 205 14.24 0.60 2.32
C PRO A 205 14.15 1.81 1.38
N SER A 206 14.91 1.75 0.29
CA SER A 206 14.75 2.71 -0.80
C SER A 206 13.32 2.61 -1.36
N ILE A 207 12.73 3.74 -1.71
CA ILE A 207 11.44 3.79 -2.39
C ILE A 207 11.52 4.61 -3.66
N PHE A 208 10.90 4.10 -4.73
CA PHE A 208 10.65 4.82 -5.97
C PHE A 208 9.16 5.12 -6.13
N TYR A 209 8.80 6.40 -6.12
CA TYR A 209 7.44 6.86 -6.34
C TYR A 209 7.23 7.13 -7.83
N VAL A 210 6.29 6.44 -8.46
CA VAL A 210 5.83 6.70 -9.83
C VAL A 210 4.47 7.37 -9.76
N VAL A 211 4.37 8.61 -10.25
CA VAL A 211 3.11 9.36 -10.28
C VAL A 211 2.85 9.91 -11.68
N GLY A 212 1.59 9.92 -12.08
CA GLY A 212 1.11 10.51 -13.33
C GLY A 212 0.84 12.00 -13.17
N ASP A 213 1.34 12.81 -14.09
CA ASP A 213 1.20 14.27 -14.07
C ASP A 213 -0.25 14.78 -14.25
N LYS A 214 -1.16 13.95 -14.77
CA LYS A 214 -2.59 14.24 -14.93
C LYS A 214 -3.46 13.58 -13.87
N SER A 215 -2.85 12.89 -12.89
CA SER A 215 -3.60 12.25 -11.83
C SER A 215 -4.20 13.27 -10.86
N PRO A 216 -5.47 13.10 -10.45
CA PRO A 216 -6.10 13.96 -9.46
C PRO A 216 -5.68 13.60 -8.02
N MET A 217 -4.82 12.60 -7.82
CA MET A 217 -4.38 12.19 -6.48
C MET A 217 -3.47 13.24 -5.85
N TYR A 218 -3.60 13.44 -4.53
CA TYR A 218 -2.79 14.41 -3.79
C TYR A 218 -1.28 14.19 -4.01
N SER A 219 -0.82 12.93 -3.94
CA SER A 219 0.57 12.54 -4.15
C SER A 219 1.12 12.87 -5.55
N SER A 220 0.25 13.20 -6.50
CA SER A 220 0.61 13.54 -7.89
C SER A 220 0.62 15.05 -8.14
N SER A 221 -0.01 15.84 -7.25
CA SER A 221 0.09 17.30 -7.26
C SER A 221 1.53 17.78 -6.97
N PRO A 222 1.96 18.96 -7.42
CA PRO A 222 3.28 19.51 -7.08
C PRO A 222 3.53 19.60 -5.56
N SER A 223 2.56 20.11 -4.79
CA SER A 223 2.68 20.24 -3.33
C SER A 223 2.69 18.89 -2.63
N GLY A 224 1.80 17.97 -3.00
CA GLY A 224 1.74 16.64 -2.40
C GLY A 224 2.97 15.80 -2.70
N ARG A 225 3.56 15.90 -3.91
CA ARG A 225 4.86 15.29 -4.22
C ARG A 225 5.95 15.83 -3.31
N ALA A 226 6.02 17.15 -3.14
CA ALA A 226 7.01 17.77 -2.26
C ALA A 226 6.83 17.33 -0.80
N ASP A 227 5.60 17.29 -0.30
CA ASP A 227 5.28 16.84 1.04
C ASP A 227 5.67 15.36 1.27
N VAL A 228 5.33 14.46 0.34
CA VAL A 228 5.68 13.03 0.44
C VAL A 228 7.20 12.82 0.38
N LEU A 229 7.90 13.50 -0.53
CA LEU A 229 9.35 13.39 -0.64
C LEU A 229 10.06 13.96 0.61
N ALA A 230 9.59 15.10 1.13
CA ALA A 230 10.15 15.70 2.34
C ALA A 230 9.94 14.83 3.59
N ALA A 231 8.82 14.10 3.65
CA ALA A 231 8.53 13.17 4.75
C ALA A 231 9.27 11.84 4.62
N THR A 232 9.74 11.45 3.43
CA THR A 232 10.35 10.14 3.19
C THR A 232 11.82 10.12 3.58
N SER A 233 12.21 9.20 4.47
CA SER A 233 13.59 9.13 4.99
C SER A 233 14.63 8.76 3.93
N THR A 234 14.30 7.82 3.05
CA THR A 234 15.14 7.34 1.95
C THR A 234 14.28 7.09 0.73
N GLY A 235 14.24 8.03 -0.22
CA GLY A 235 13.36 7.92 -1.38
C GLY A 235 13.81 8.73 -2.57
N VAL A 236 13.41 8.27 -3.75
CA VAL A 236 13.56 8.95 -5.04
C VAL A 236 12.19 8.99 -5.72
N GLY A 237 11.87 10.10 -6.39
CA GLY A 237 10.59 10.28 -7.08
C GLY A 237 10.76 10.33 -8.60
N GLY A 238 9.72 9.93 -9.33
CA GLY A 238 9.60 10.07 -10.77
C GLY A 238 8.17 10.45 -11.18
N SER A 239 8.04 11.29 -12.21
CA SER A 239 6.76 11.67 -12.79
C SER A 239 6.66 11.11 -14.21
N VAL A 240 5.49 10.58 -14.58
CA VAL A 240 5.19 10.05 -15.91
C VAL A 240 4.33 11.07 -16.66
N GLU A 241 4.83 11.55 -17.79
CA GLU A 241 4.12 12.52 -18.63
C GLU A 241 2.87 11.89 -19.25
N GLY A 242 1.75 12.62 -19.21
CA GLY A 242 0.45 12.14 -19.65
C GLY A 242 -0.16 11.04 -18.79
N GLY A 243 0.48 10.67 -17.68
CA GLY A 243 0.06 9.56 -16.83
C GLY A 243 -1.10 9.92 -15.90
N ASN A 244 -1.95 8.94 -15.59
CA ASN A 244 -3.07 9.07 -14.66
C ASN A 244 -3.04 7.93 -13.62
N HIS A 245 -4.01 7.91 -12.70
CA HIS A 245 -4.10 6.91 -11.64
C HIS A 245 -4.09 5.44 -12.15
N LEU A 246 -4.53 5.20 -13.39
CA LEU A 246 -4.65 3.86 -13.97
C LEU A 246 -3.48 3.48 -14.89
N LEU A 247 -2.33 4.14 -14.81
CA LEU A 247 -1.14 3.86 -15.63
C LEU A 247 -0.79 2.37 -15.78
N VAL A 248 -0.85 1.61 -14.68
CA VAL A 248 -0.58 0.15 -14.68
C VAL A 248 -1.58 -0.65 -15.50
N MET A 249 -2.80 -0.12 -15.69
CA MET A 249 -3.85 -0.73 -16.50
C MET A 249 -3.83 -0.24 -17.96
N GLU A 250 -3.43 1.02 -18.17
CA GLU A 250 -3.48 1.67 -19.47
C GLU A 250 -2.23 1.40 -20.30
N GLN A 251 -1.06 1.36 -19.66
CA GLN A 251 0.24 1.23 -20.34
C GLN A 251 1.17 0.23 -19.62
N PRO A 252 0.74 -1.02 -19.39
CA PRO A 252 1.51 -1.99 -18.60
C PRO A 252 2.88 -2.30 -19.20
N THR A 253 3.03 -2.34 -20.53
CA THR A 253 4.33 -2.58 -21.17
C THR A 253 5.30 -1.43 -20.93
N HIS A 254 4.87 -0.18 -21.18
CA HIS A 254 5.70 1.00 -20.92
C HIS A 254 6.09 1.08 -19.44
N MET A 255 5.15 0.84 -18.52
CA MET A 255 5.42 0.77 -17.09
C MET A 255 6.47 -0.28 -16.75
N ALA A 256 6.37 -1.49 -17.32
CA ALA A 256 7.29 -2.58 -17.03
C ALA A 256 8.69 -2.34 -17.64
N GLU A 257 8.78 -1.95 -18.90
CA GLU A 257 10.03 -1.89 -19.66
C GLU A 257 10.81 -0.60 -19.44
N GLU A 258 10.13 0.54 -19.34
CA GLU A 258 10.77 1.86 -19.33
C GLU A 258 10.84 2.50 -17.95
N ILE A 259 9.91 2.15 -17.04
CA ILE A 259 9.79 2.82 -15.74
C ILE A 259 10.23 1.91 -14.59
N VAL A 260 9.61 0.75 -14.45
CA VAL A 260 9.79 -0.15 -13.29
C VAL A 260 11.01 -1.05 -13.48
N GLY A 261 11.15 -1.68 -14.64
CA GLY A 261 12.24 -2.61 -14.96
C GLY A 261 13.64 -2.03 -14.76
N PRO A 262 13.95 -0.83 -15.28
CA PRO A 262 15.26 -0.19 -15.07
C PRO A 262 15.57 0.04 -13.59
N ARG A 263 14.56 0.42 -12.80
CA ARG A 263 14.72 0.67 -11.34
C ARG A 263 14.97 -0.63 -10.58
N ILE A 264 14.26 -1.70 -10.93
CA ILE A 264 14.55 -3.04 -10.41
C ILE A 264 16.01 -3.40 -10.74
N GLY A 265 16.44 -3.21 -11.99
CA GLY A 265 17.82 -3.51 -12.42
C GLY A 265 18.89 -2.74 -11.63
N GLU A 266 18.66 -1.47 -11.33
CA GLU A 266 19.54 -0.65 -10.49
C GLU A 266 19.58 -1.15 -9.05
N GLU A 267 18.43 -1.45 -8.44
CA GLU A 267 18.37 -1.96 -7.07
C GLU A 267 18.99 -3.35 -6.93
N MET A 268 18.90 -4.20 -7.96
CA MET A 268 19.59 -5.51 -7.98
C MET A 268 21.11 -5.36 -7.98
N LYS A 269 21.66 -4.40 -8.73
CA LYS A 269 23.09 -4.12 -8.71
C LYS A 269 23.54 -3.62 -7.34
N LYS A 270 22.77 -2.69 -6.73
CA LYS A 270 23.07 -2.18 -5.39
C LYS A 270 23.02 -3.29 -4.34
N TRP A 271 21.98 -4.10 -4.36
CA TRP A 271 21.84 -5.21 -3.42
C TRP A 271 22.97 -6.23 -3.56
N ALA A 272 23.33 -6.64 -4.78
CA ALA A 272 24.42 -7.59 -5.00
C ALA A 272 25.77 -7.09 -4.47
N GLU A 273 26.05 -5.78 -4.61
CA GLU A 273 27.25 -5.17 -4.05
C GLU A 273 27.20 -5.12 -2.51
N THR A 274 26.05 -4.73 -1.93
CA THR A 274 25.86 -4.75 -0.48
C THR A 274 26.02 -6.15 0.09
N GLU A 275 25.38 -7.16 -0.52
CA GLU A 275 25.45 -8.55 -0.07
C GLU A 275 26.88 -9.09 -0.14
N ARG A 276 27.61 -8.79 -1.22
CA ARG A 276 29.03 -9.16 -1.34
C ARG A 276 29.88 -8.56 -0.23
N ARG A 277 29.65 -7.28 0.11
CA ARG A 277 30.37 -6.61 1.21
C ARG A 277 30.01 -7.23 2.56
N GLU A 278 28.71 -7.43 2.83
CA GLU A 278 28.25 -8.05 4.07
C GLU A 278 28.82 -9.46 4.24
N LEU A 279 28.81 -10.29 3.18
CA LEU A 279 29.41 -11.63 3.19
C LEU A 279 30.92 -11.58 3.40
N ALA A 280 31.64 -10.70 2.69
CA ALA A 280 33.08 -10.56 2.83
C ALA A 280 33.48 -10.10 4.25
N GLU A 281 32.69 -9.22 4.87
CA GLU A 281 32.88 -8.89 6.29
C GLU A 281 32.56 -10.09 7.18
N TRP A 282 31.44 -10.78 6.96
CA TRP A 282 31.00 -11.94 7.76
C TRP A 282 31.98 -13.13 7.71
N GLU A 283 32.68 -13.31 6.60
CA GLU A 283 33.73 -14.34 6.43
C GLU A 283 35.00 -14.05 7.23
N LYS A 284 35.27 -12.77 7.58
CA LYS A 284 36.39 -12.43 8.47
C LYS A 284 36.16 -12.86 9.92
N TRP A 285 34.91 -13.09 10.30
CA TRP A 285 34.57 -13.49 11.67
C TRP A 285 34.76 -15.00 11.84
N GLU A 286 35.59 -15.38 12.82
CA GLU A 286 35.67 -16.77 13.28
C GLU A 286 34.28 -17.26 13.69
N GLU A 287 33.92 -18.46 13.24
CA GLU A 287 32.60 -19.05 13.46
C GLU A 287 32.28 -19.19 14.96
N SER A 288 33.28 -19.45 15.80
CA SER A 288 33.16 -19.54 17.26
C SER A 288 32.75 -18.22 17.94
N LYS A 289 32.97 -17.08 17.29
CA LYS A 289 32.60 -15.75 17.79
C LYS A 289 31.23 -15.29 17.31
N ARG A 290 30.60 -16.00 16.38
CA ARG A 290 29.25 -15.67 15.89
C ARG A 290 28.23 -15.89 17.01
N GLY A 291 27.37 -14.89 17.24
CA GLY A 291 26.36 -14.93 18.31
C GLY A 291 26.90 -14.54 19.70
N GLN A 292 28.17 -14.17 19.82
CA GLN A 292 28.72 -13.53 21.01
C GLN A 292 28.68 -12.01 20.86
N ILE A 293 28.65 -11.31 22.00
CA ILE A 293 28.84 -9.86 22.03
C ILE A 293 30.31 -9.59 21.71
N ASP A 294 30.58 -8.69 20.77
CA ASP A 294 31.95 -8.35 20.40
C ASP A 294 32.64 -7.45 21.44
N THR A 295 33.97 -7.41 21.38
CA THR A 295 34.78 -6.64 22.33
C THR A 295 34.59 -5.14 22.20
N ASP A 296 34.18 -4.64 21.04
CA ASP A 296 33.95 -3.22 20.81
C ASP A 296 32.65 -2.78 21.49
N TRP A 297 31.59 -3.59 21.42
CA TRP A 297 30.37 -3.39 22.19
C TRP A 297 30.67 -3.39 23.69
N GLU A 298 31.41 -4.38 24.19
CA GLU A 298 31.79 -4.40 25.61
C GLU A 298 32.60 -3.16 26.00
N TRP A 299 33.52 -2.73 25.14
CA TRP A 299 34.32 -1.54 25.37
C TRP A 299 33.43 -0.29 25.43
N TRP A 300 32.52 -0.10 24.47
CA TRP A 300 31.59 1.04 24.46
C TRP A 300 30.67 1.04 25.68
N MET A 301 30.18 -0.13 26.10
CA MET A 301 29.35 -0.25 27.29
C MET A 301 30.14 0.11 28.56
N LYS A 302 31.40 -0.34 28.66
CA LYS A 302 32.30 0.04 29.75
C LYS A 302 32.61 1.54 29.72
N GLU A 303 32.89 2.12 28.56
CA GLU A 303 33.25 3.54 28.44
C GLU A 303 32.08 4.48 28.74
N ARG A 304 30.87 4.15 28.26
CA ARG A 304 29.70 5.03 28.40
C ARG A 304 28.91 4.82 29.69
N HIS A 305 28.95 3.62 30.26
CA HIS A 305 28.06 3.22 31.35
C HIS A 305 28.78 2.68 32.59
N SER A 306 30.13 2.71 32.64
CA SER A 306 30.85 2.38 33.86
C SER A 306 30.49 3.36 34.99
N PRO A 307 30.24 2.87 36.23
CA PRO A 307 29.94 3.72 37.39
C PRO A 307 31.02 4.76 37.71
N LYS A 308 32.23 4.59 37.16
CA LYS A 308 33.37 5.51 37.34
C LYS A 308 33.35 6.71 36.38
N GLY A 309 32.35 6.81 35.50
CA GLY A 309 32.23 7.84 34.46
C GLY A 309 33.19 7.62 33.28
N PRO A 310 32.94 8.24 32.11
CA PRO A 310 33.82 8.13 30.95
C PRO A 310 35.21 8.66 31.28
N LYS A 311 36.27 7.94 30.88
CA LYS A 311 37.65 8.36 31.15
C LYS A 311 38.04 9.42 30.13
N ASN A 312 37.83 10.69 30.48
CA ASN A 312 38.39 11.88 29.82
C ASN A 312 38.41 11.84 28.28
N MET A 313 37.31 12.27 27.65
CA MET A 313 37.43 12.89 26.33
C MET A 313 37.81 14.36 26.53
N ASP A 314 39.05 14.66 26.18
CA ASP A 314 39.58 16.01 26.11
C ASP A 314 38.61 16.93 25.37
N LYS A 315 38.36 18.10 25.96
CA LYS A 315 37.56 19.19 25.40
C LYS A 315 38.27 19.80 24.19
N LYS A 316 38.34 19.10 23.06
CA LYS A 316 38.71 19.70 21.76
C LYS A 316 37.91 19.10 20.60
N ALA A 317 36.66 19.52 20.51
CA ALA A 317 36.01 19.81 19.23
C ALA A 317 35.01 20.95 19.48
N LYS A 318 35.52 22.18 19.44
CA LYS A 318 34.71 23.37 19.17
C LYS A 318 34.81 23.65 17.67
N LEU A 319 33.66 24.01 17.10
CA LEU A 319 33.32 24.37 15.71
C LEU A 319 32.93 23.16 14.84
#